data_AF-A0ABD3WHK3-F1
#
_entry.id   AF-A0ABD3WHK3-F1
#
_cell.length_a   1.000
_cell.length_b   1.000
_cell.length_c   1.000
_cell.angle_alpha   90.00
_cell.angle_beta   90.00
_cell.angle_gamma   90.00
#
_symmetry.space_group_name_H-M   'P 1'
#
loop_
_entity.id
_entity.type
_entity.pdbx_description
1 polymer ?
#
loop_
_entity_poly.entity_id
_entity_poly.type
_entity_poly.pdbx_seq_one_letter_code
_entity_poly.pdbx_strand_id
1 'polypeptide(L)'
;MSASSNLKRRFGKYCVIAFGIPLLLVTICVIFHINNGPIMIEYGMNNQCWLGSQNAVIIFFLAPIILSVFINIVLLGMTIFFIERAKKMTQHVRSRKDRVYCIVYFKLTVILGFSWVVGIIAVFVDIPELWYVHLIFNGLQGLSLFICFALNARFLKSMRKEPSEMKFSTKVISATKFQMQVYADQSQR
;
A
#
# COMPACT_ATOMS: atom_id res chain seq x y z
N MET A 1 -18.99 17.24 -10.30
CA MET A 1 -19.13 16.74 -8.91
C MET A 1 -19.28 15.22 -8.77
N SER A 2 -19.95 14.51 -9.69
CA SER A 2 -20.19 13.04 -9.58
C SER A 2 -18.94 12.13 -9.59
N ALA A 3 -17.85 12.50 -10.26
CA ALA A 3 -16.63 11.68 -10.29
C ALA A 3 -15.87 11.63 -8.95
N SER A 4 -15.88 12.73 -8.18
CA SER A 4 -15.16 12.85 -6.90
C SER A 4 -15.84 12.10 -5.76
N SER A 5 -17.19 12.11 -5.72
CA SER A 5 -17.96 11.33 -4.74
C SER A 5 -17.78 9.82 -4.94
N ASN A 6 -17.72 9.36 -6.20
CA ASN A 6 -17.47 7.97 -6.53
C ASN A 6 -16.07 7.48 -6.10
N LEU A 7 -15.04 8.33 -6.24
CA LEU A 7 -13.69 7.99 -5.79
C LEU A 7 -13.61 7.89 -4.25
N LYS A 8 -14.17 8.85 -3.52
CA LYS A 8 -14.22 8.82 -2.05
C LYS A 8 -14.94 7.58 -1.53
N ARG A 9 -16.07 7.22 -2.15
CA ARG A 9 -16.82 6.01 -1.79
C ARG A 9 -16.02 4.72 -2.06
N ARG A 10 -15.30 4.64 -3.17
CA ARG A 10 -14.43 3.49 -3.48
C ARG A 10 -13.27 3.39 -2.49
N PHE A 11 -12.60 4.50 -2.20
CA PHE A 11 -11.52 4.55 -1.22
C PHE A 11 -12.00 4.11 0.17
N GLY A 12 -13.14 4.62 0.63
CA GLY A 12 -13.74 4.20 1.90
C GLY A 12 -14.01 2.69 1.96
N LYS A 13 -14.57 2.12 0.89
CA LYS A 13 -14.77 0.66 0.79
C LYS A 13 -13.46 -0.12 0.89
N TYR A 14 -12.40 0.33 0.19
CA TYR A 14 -11.10 -0.33 0.25
C TYR A 14 -10.48 -0.25 1.65
N CYS A 15 -10.60 0.88 2.35
CA CYS A 15 -10.14 1.00 3.72
C CYS A 15 -10.90 0.03 4.65
N VAL A 16 -12.22 -0.01 4.56
CA VAL A 16 -13.04 -0.93 5.38
C VAL A 16 -12.63 -2.38 5.14
N ILE A 17 -12.38 -2.79 3.91
CA ILE A 17 -11.90 -4.15 3.59
C ILE A 17 -10.49 -4.37 4.16
N ALA A 18 -9.57 -3.43 3.94
CA ALA A 18 -8.17 -3.55 4.33
C ALA A 18 -7.98 -3.63 5.85
N PHE A 19 -8.78 -2.91 6.64
CA PHE A 19 -8.74 -2.96 8.11
C PHE A 19 -9.67 -4.02 8.70
N GLY A 20 -10.83 -4.24 8.07
CA GLY A 20 -11.84 -5.16 8.56
C GLY A 20 -11.41 -6.62 8.49
N ILE A 21 -10.72 -7.04 7.42
CA ILE A 21 -10.26 -8.42 7.28
C ILE A 21 -9.26 -8.81 8.39
N PRO A 22 -8.17 -8.05 8.63
CA PRO A 22 -7.26 -8.34 9.75
C PRO A 22 -7.95 -8.29 11.11
N LEU A 23 -8.82 -7.29 11.33
CA LEU A 23 -9.56 -7.17 12.59
C LEU A 23 -10.43 -8.41 12.85
N LEU A 24 -11.16 -8.88 11.83
CA LEU A 24 -11.98 -10.08 11.91
C LEU A 24 -11.14 -11.31 12.23
N LEU A 25 -10.02 -11.50 11.52
CA LEU A 25 -9.11 -12.63 11.77
C LEU A 25 -8.58 -12.64 13.20
N VAL A 26 -8.09 -11.50 13.70
CA VAL A 26 -7.58 -11.38 15.07
C VAL A 26 -8.70 -11.62 16.09
N THR A 27 -9.90 -11.12 15.83
CA THR A 27 -11.05 -11.31 16.72
C THR A 27 -11.41 -12.80 16.84
N ILE A 28 -11.42 -13.54 15.72
CA ILE A 28 -11.64 -14.99 15.72
C ILE A 28 -10.56 -15.70 16.55
N CYS A 29 -9.29 -15.31 16.38
CA CYS A 29 -8.20 -15.94 17.13
C CYS A 29 -8.34 -15.72 18.65
N VAL A 30 -8.72 -14.50 19.07
CA VAL A 30 -8.96 -14.17 20.48
C VAL A 30 -10.15 -14.93 21.05
N ILE A 31 -11.25 -15.06 20.29
CA ILE A 31 -12.42 -15.85 20.70
C ILE A 31 -12.05 -17.32 20.91
N PHE A 32 -11.26 -17.90 20.00
CA PHE A 32 -10.82 -19.30 20.11
C PHE A 32 -9.86 -19.51 21.28
N HIS A 33 -9.00 -18.53 21.57
CA HIS A 33 -8.14 -18.55 22.75
C HIS A 33 -8.93 -18.56 24.05
N ILE A 34 -9.95 -17.69 24.20
CA ILE A 34 -10.72 -17.56 25.45
C ILE A 34 -11.66 -18.74 25.68
N ASN A 35 -12.26 -19.27 24.61
CA ASN A 35 -13.30 -20.30 24.72
C ASN A 35 -12.80 -21.74 24.58
N ASN A 36 -11.47 -21.96 24.52
CA ASN A 36 -10.89 -23.27 24.15
C ASN A 36 -11.54 -23.83 22.88
N GLY A 37 -11.50 -23.04 21.81
CA GLY A 37 -12.12 -23.37 20.53
C GLY A 37 -11.58 -24.68 19.92
N PRO A 38 -12.14 -25.11 18.78
CA PRO A 38 -11.74 -26.37 18.13
C PRO A 38 -10.27 -26.38 17.69
N ILE A 39 -9.65 -25.20 17.56
CA ILE A 39 -8.22 -25.03 17.32
C ILE A 39 -7.63 -24.45 18.60
N MET A 40 -6.67 -25.15 19.20
CA MET A 40 -5.92 -24.64 20.36
C MET A 40 -5.07 -23.45 19.92
N ILE A 41 -5.52 -22.25 20.28
CA ILE A 41 -4.80 -21.01 20.09
C ILE A 41 -4.35 -20.52 21.46
N GLU A 42 -3.08 -20.72 21.75
CA GLU A 42 -2.45 -20.19 22.96
C GLU A 42 -1.55 -19.02 22.56
N TYR A 43 -1.89 -17.84 23.06
CA TYR A 43 -1.00 -16.68 22.99
C TYR A 43 -0.06 -16.72 24.20
N GLY A 44 1.23 -16.45 23.98
CA GLY A 44 2.14 -16.26 25.12
C GLY A 44 2.75 -17.54 25.67
N MET A 45 3.40 -18.35 24.83
CA MET A 45 4.11 -19.55 25.29
C MET A 45 5.60 -19.25 25.49
N ASN A 46 6.24 -19.82 26.51
CA ASN A 46 7.69 -19.71 26.77
C ASN A 46 8.23 -18.26 26.78
N ASN A 47 7.49 -17.32 27.38
CA ASN A 47 7.83 -15.89 27.44
C ASN A 47 7.90 -15.19 26.06
N GLN A 48 7.26 -15.75 25.03
CA GLN A 48 7.14 -15.14 23.70
C GLN A 48 5.71 -14.62 23.48
N CYS A 49 5.54 -13.33 23.22
CA CYS A 49 4.25 -12.72 22.88
C CYS A 49 3.86 -13.02 21.41
N TRP A 50 3.60 -14.29 21.12
CA TRP A 50 3.26 -14.81 19.80
C TRP A 50 2.23 -15.96 19.89
N LEU A 51 1.74 -16.41 18.73
CA LEU A 51 0.93 -17.62 18.57
C LEU A 51 1.81 -18.85 18.90
N GLY A 52 1.60 -19.48 20.06
CA GLY A 52 2.41 -20.61 20.53
C GLY A 52 2.13 -21.92 19.81
N SER A 53 0.95 -22.07 19.21
CA SER A 53 0.55 -23.28 18.48
C SER A 53 0.97 -23.20 17.02
N GLN A 54 1.78 -24.15 16.55
CA GLN A 54 2.22 -24.24 15.15
C GLN A 54 1.03 -24.32 14.18
N ASN A 55 -0.02 -25.06 14.54
CA ASN A 55 -1.25 -25.14 13.74
C ASN A 55 -1.95 -23.79 13.64
N ALA A 56 -2.00 -23.03 14.74
CA ALA A 56 -2.56 -21.68 14.75
C ALA A 56 -1.72 -20.72 13.89
N VAL A 57 -0.39 -20.81 13.95
CA VAL A 57 0.52 -20.05 13.08
C VAL A 57 0.25 -20.38 11.61
N ILE A 58 0.12 -21.65 11.24
CA ILE A 58 -0.12 -22.04 9.84
C ILE A 58 -1.47 -21.52 9.34
N ILE A 59 -2.54 -21.71 10.10
CA ILE A 59 -3.91 -21.39 9.67
C ILE A 59 -4.17 -19.87 9.68
N PHE A 60 -3.82 -19.19 10.76
CA PHE A 60 -4.23 -17.80 10.97
C PHE A 60 -3.18 -16.79 10.53
N PHE A 61 -1.92 -17.20 10.38
CA PHE A 61 -0.84 -16.32 9.92
C PHE A 61 -0.31 -16.73 8.55
N LEU A 62 0.18 -17.96 8.40
CA LEU A 62 0.85 -18.38 7.16
C LEU A 62 -0.10 -18.48 5.96
N ALA A 63 -1.30 -19.04 6.13
CA ALA A 63 -2.26 -19.19 5.04
C ALA A 63 -2.67 -17.84 4.41
N PRO A 64 -3.06 -16.81 5.18
CA PRO A 64 -3.30 -15.47 4.64
C PRO A 64 -2.07 -14.88 3.91
N ILE A 65 -0.86 -15.12 4.42
CA ILE A 65 0.39 -14.67 3.79
C ILE A 65 0.63 -15.38 2.46
N ILE A 66 0.49 -16.71 2.40
CA ILE A 66 0.65 -17.49 1.17
C ILE A 66 -0.36 -17.03 0.12
N LEU A 67 -1.62 -16.82 0.51
CA LEU A 67 -2.64 -16.28 -0.40
C LEU A 67 -2.26 -14.89 -0.94
N SER A 68 -1.76 -14.01 -0.08
CA SER A 68 -1.28 -12.69 -0.48
C SER A 68 -0.10 -12.77 -1.45
N VAL A 69 0.88 -13.64 -1.18
CA VAL A 69 2.03 -13.88 -2.08
C VAL A 69 1.56 -14.44 -3.43
N PHE A 70 0.62 -15.39 -3.44
CA PHE A 70 0.05 -15.94 -4.66
C PHE A 70 -0.64 -14.85 -5.51
N ILE A 71 -1.50 -14.05 -4.89
CA ILE A 71 -2.16 -12.92 -5.58
C ILE A 71 -1.11 -11.96 -6.14
N ASN A 72 -0.06 -11.66 -5.38
CA ASN A 72 1.04 -10.81 -5.83
C ASN A 72 1.73 -11.39 -7.07
N ILE A 73 2.03 -12.70 -7.13
CA ILE A 73 2.63 -13.34 -8.30
C ILE A 73 1.73 -13.21 -9.55
N VAL A 74 0.43 -13.42 -9.40
CA VAL A 74 -0.53 -13.26 -10.50
C VAL A 74 -0.55 -11.81 -11.01
N LEU A 75 -0.59 -10.84 -10.08
CA LEU A 75 -0.53 -9.42 -10.42
C LEU A 75 0.79 -9.05 -11.11
N LEU A 76 1.92 -9.65 -10.71
CA LEU A 76 3.21 -9.48 -11.36
C LEU A 76 3.18 -9.95 -12.80
N GLY A 77 2.65 -11.16 -13.03
CA GLY A 77 2.51 -11.74 -14.37
C GLY A 77 1.66 -10.85 -15.27
N MET A 78 0.51 -10.38 -14.79
CA MET A 78 -0.34 -9.44 -15.52
C MET A 78 0.37 -8.11 -15.80
N THR A 79 1.12 -7.59 -14.84
CA THR A 79 1.90 -6.35 -14.97
C THR A 79 2.96 -6.51 -16.06
N ILE A 80 3.73 -7.60 -16.05
CA ILE A 80 4.75 -7.90 -17.07
C ILE A 80 4.10 -8.05 -18.45
N PHE A 81 3.01 -8.82 -18.55
CA PHE A 81 2.27 -8.99 -19.79
C PHE A 81 1.80 -7.65 -20.37
N PHE A 82 1.25 -6.78 -19.52
CA PHE A 82 0.80 -5.46 -19.93
C PHE A 82 1.97 -4.55 -20.32
N ILE A 83 3.13 -4.64 -19.64
CA ILE A 83 4.36 -3.92 -20.04
C ILE A 83 4.80 -4.35 -21.42
N GLU A 84 4.92 -5.66 -21.67
CA GLU A 84 5.39 -6.21 -22.94
C GLU A 84 4.43 -5.86 -24.08
N ARG A 85 3.11 -5.99 -23.84
CA ARG A 85 2.11 -5.56 -24.81
C ARG A 85 2.16 -4.05 -25.05
N ALA A 86 2.35 -3.24 -24.01
CA ALA A 86 2.50 -1.79 -24.15
C ALA A 86 3.81 -1.38 -24.84
N LYS A 87 4.89 -2.17 -24.73
CA LYS A 87 6.12 -1.97 -25.51
C LYS A 87 5.87 -2.26 -27.00
N LYS A 88 5.15 -3.33 -27.31
CA LYS A 88 4.84 -3.76 -28.69
C LYS A 88 3.83 -2.85 -29.41
N MET A 89 2.84 -2.32 -28.70
CA MET A 89 1.73 -1.55 -29.28
C MET A 89 2.03 -0.05 -29.47
N THR A 90 3.18 0.48 -29.01
CA THR A 90 3.31 1.93 -28.83
C THR A 90 4.73 2.49 -28.94
N GLN A 91 5.12 2.92 -30.14
CA GLN A 91 6.18 3.94 -30.31
C GLN A 91 5.66 5.37 -30.03
N HIS A 92 4.34 5.66 -30.04
CA HIS A 92 3.86 7.05 -30.07
C HIS A 92 2.63 7.47 -29.23
N VAL A 93 1.89 6.60 -28.53
CA VAL A 93 0.69 6.99 -27.75
C VAL A 93 0.59 6.25 -26.42
N ARG A 94 1.51 6.49 -25.47
CA ARG A 94 1.39 5.95 -24.11
C ARG A 94 1.09 7.07 -23.13
N SER A 95 -0.04 6.98 -22.42
CA SER A 95 -0.29 7.84 -21.26
C SER A 95 0.81 7.56 -20.22
N ARG A 96 1.57 8.60 -19.83
CA ARG A 96 2.61 8.48 -18.78
C ARG A 96 2.05 7.85 -17.49
N LYS A 97 0.75 7.99 -17.24
CA LYS A 97 0.04 7.46 -16.06
C LYS A 97 0.09 5.94 -15.99
N ASP A 98 -0.22 5.23 -17.08
CA ASP A 98 -0.26 3.76 -17.08
C ASP A 98 1.12 3.13 -16.85
N ARG A 99 2.18 3.78 -17.36
CA ARG A 99 3.56 3.37 -17.07
C ARG A 99 3.93 3.58 -15.60
N VAL A 100 3.45 4.65 -14.98
CA VAL A 100 3.69 4.93 -13.55
C VAL A 100 3.00 3.89 -12.69
N TYR A 101 1.70 3.63 -12.90
CA TYR A 101 0.95 2.63 -12.15
C TYR A 101 1.59 1.25 -12.23
N CYS A 102 2.01 0.86 -13.43
CA CYS A 102 2.66 -0.42 -13.67
C CYS A 102 3.99 -0.58 -12.90
N ILE A 103 4.83 0.45 -12.87
CA ILE A 103 6.08 0.45 -12.08
C ILE A 103 5.78 0.44 -10.58
N VAL A 104 4.73 1.14 -10.15
CA VAL A 104 4.29 1.15 -8.75
C VAL A 104 3.85 -0.25 -8.32
N TYR A 105 2.98 -0.90 -9.10
CA TYR A 105 2.53 -2.26 -8.81
C TYR A 105 3.68 -3.26 -8.80
N PHE A 106 4.59 -3.20 -9.78
CA PHE A 106 5.79 -4.04 -9.79
C PHE A 106 6.62 -3.90 -8.50
N LYS A 107 6.91 -2.67 -8.06
CA LYS A 107 7.66 -2.42 -6.83
C LYS A 107 6.95 -2.96 -5.59
N LEU A 108 5.64 -2.73 -5.49
CA LEU A 108 4.82 -3.26 -4.38
C LEU A 108 4.91 -4.79 -4.31
N THR A 109 4.75 -5.44 -5.46
CA THR A 109 4.78 -6.89 -5.56
C THR A 109 6.13 -7.48 -5.18
N VAL A 110 7.24 -6.90 -5.64
CA VAL A 110 8.59 -7.41 -5.29
C VAL A 110 8.87 -7.25 -3.80
N ILE A 111 8.56 -6.08 -3.24
CA ILE A 111 8.84 -5.79 -1.82
C ILE A 111 8.00 -6.66 -0.88
N LEU A 112 6.72 -6.85 -1.20
CA LEU A 112 5.82 -7.68 -0.39
C LEU A 112 6.09 -9.17 -0.64
N GLY A 113 6.15 -9.63 -1.89
CA GLY A 113 6.28 -11.05 -2.21
C GLY A 113 7.60 -11.66 -1.72
N PHE A 114 8.73 -10.97 -1.94
CA PHE A 114 10.05 -11.53 -1.64
C PHE A 114 10.36 -11.56 -0.14
N SER A 115 9.94 -10.54 0.62
CA SER A 115 10.21 -10.46 2.07
C SER A 115 9.57 -11.60 2.86
N TRP A 116 8.45 -12.15 2.38
CA TRP A 116 7.73 -13.22 3.05
C TRP A 116 8.29 -14.62 2.77
N VAL A 117 9.14 -14.81 1.74
CA VAL A 117 9.76 -16.10 1.44
C VAL A 117 10.57 -16.60 2.64
N VAL A 118 11.35 -15.72 3.28
CA VAL A 118 12.15 -16.07 4.47
C VAL A 118 11.25 -16.51 5.63
N GLY A 119 10.12 -15.82 5.84
CA GLY A 119 9.16 -16.18 6.89
C GLY A 119 8.47 -17.51 6.63
N ILE A 120 8.14 -17.81 5.37
CA ILE A 120 7.59 -19.12 4.97
C ILE A 120 8.60 -20.23 5.28
N ILE A 121 9.86 -20.05 4.89
CA ILE A 121 10.93 -21.03 5.17
C ILE A 121 11.11 -21.21 6.68
N ALA A 122 11.09 -20.12 7.46
CA ALA A 122 11.23 -20.16 8.91
C ALA A 122 10.16 -21.03 9.59
N VAL A 123 8.92 -21.03 9.09
CA VAL A 123 7.83 -21.86 9.63
C VAL A 123 8.04 -23.35 9.36
N PHE A 124 8.63 -23.71 8.22
CA PHE A 124 8.80 -25.13 7.83
C PHE A 124 10.12 -25.76 8.30
N VAL A 125 11.17 -24.95 8.45
CA VAL A 125 12.52 -25.43 8.78
C VAL A 125 12.78 -25.39 10.30
N ASP A 126 11.92 -24.71 11.07
CA ASP A 126 11.99 -24.62 12.54
C ASP A 126 13.35 -24.14 13.07
N ILE A 127 14.02 -23.28 12.29
CA ILE A 127 15.30 -22.65 12.65
C ILE A 127 15.01 -21.25 13.24
N PRO A 128 15.32 -20.99 14.52
CA PRO A 128 15.03 -19.72 15.18
C PRO A 128 15.78 -18.53 14.54
N GLU A 129 16.96 -18.76 13.97
CA GLU A 129 17.76 -17.75 13.28
C GLU A 129 17.01 -17.14 12.08
N LEU A 130 16.22 -17.94 11.36
CA LEU A 130 15.44 -17.46 10.23
C LEU A 130 14.31 -16.50 10.66
N TRP A 131 13.76 -16.69 11.87
CA TRP A 131 12.77 -15.78 12.43
C TRP A 131 13.35 -14.40 12.73
N TYR A 132 14.60 -14.32 13.22
CA TYR A 132 15.28 -13.04 13.42
C TYR A 132 15.54 -12.32 12.09
N VAL A 133 15.97 -13.06 11.05
CA VAL A 133 16.17 -12.49 9.71
C VAL A 133 14.84 -11.99 9.13
N HIS A 134 13.77 -12.77 9.28
CA HIS A 134 12.42 -12.37 8.87
C HIS A 134 11.96 -11.10 9.60
N LEU A 135 12.19 -11.02 10.92
CA LEU A 135 11.85 -9.87 11.75
C LEU A 135 12.57 -8.60 11.29
N ILE A 136 13.86 -8.70 10.97
CA ILE A 136 14.66 -7.57 10.45
C ILE A 136 14.09 -7.10 9.09
N PHE A 137 13.85 -8.03 8.16
CA PHE A 137 13.27 -7.67 6.86
C PHE A 137 11.88 -7.05 7.00
N ASN A 138 11.06 -7.56 7.91
CA ASN A 138 9.74 -7.02 8.19
C ASN A 138 9.82 -5.60 8.76
N GLY A 139 10.71 -5.36 9.74
CA GLY A 139 10.95 -4.03 10.30
C GLY A 139 11.46 -3.01 9.27
N LEU A 140 12.30 -3.45 8.32
CA LEU A 140 12.82 -2.63 7.24
C LEU A 140 11.86 -2.47 6.05
N GLN A 141 10.75 -3.22 6.02
CA GLN A 141 9.81 -3.20 4.91
C GLN A 141 9.16 -1.82 4.74
N GLY A 142 8.79 -1.17 5.86
CA GLY A 142 8.24 0.19 5.85
C GLY A 142 9.21 1.22 5.26
N LEU A 143 10.49 1.14 5.64
CA LEU A 143 11.55 1.99 5.07
C LEU A 143 11.73 1.74 3.57
N SER A 144 11.72 0.47 3.15
CA SER A 144 11.84 0.08 1.74
C SER A 144 10.70 0.66 0.90
N LEU A 145 9.47 0.61 1.41
CA LEU A 145 8.30 1.23 0.79
C LEU A 145 8.45 2.76 0.72
N PHE A 146 8.86 3.40 1.81
CA PHE A 146 9.08 4.84 1.85
C PHE A 146 10.08 5.29 0.78
N ILE A 147 11.23 4.63 0.67
CA ILE A 147 12.23 4.94 -0.37
C ILE A 147 11.65 4.73 -1.77
N CYS A 148 10.90 3.66 -1.98
CA CYS A 148 10.36 3.31 -3.30
C CYS A 148 9.25 4.23 -3.80
N PHE A 149 8.42 4.74 -2.89
CA PHE A 149 7.23 5.54 -3.20
C PHE A 149 7.40 7.02 -2.88
N ALA A 150 7.82 7.38 -1.66
CA ALA A 150 7.93 8.75 -1.21
C ALA A 150 9.20 9.43 -1.73
N LEU A 151 10.35 8.73 -1.76
CA LEU A 151 11.60 9.29 -2.29
C LEU A 151 11.78 9.09 -3.80
N ASN A 152 10.73 8.65 -4.49
CA ASN A 152 10.79 8.49 -5.93
C ASN A 152 11.05 9.85 -6.59
N ALA A 153 12.10 9.96 -7.42
CA ALA A 153 12.47 11.19 -8.10
C ALA A 153 11.31 11.84 -8.88
N ARG A 154 10.33 11.05 -9.35
CA ARG A 154 9.09 11.58 -9.92
C ARG A 154 8.21 12.29 -8.90
N PHE A 155 7.99 11.68 -7.73
CA PHE A 155 7.22 12.28 -6.65
C PHE A 155 7.90 13.56 -6.14
N LEU A 156 9.21 13.51 -5.89
CA LEU A 156 9.99 14.68 -5.48
C LEU A 156 9.98 15.81 -6.52
N LYS A 157 10.02 15.48 -7.82
CA LYS A 157 9.87 16.49 -8.89
C LYS A 157 8.45 17.06 -8.95
N SER A 158 7.43 16.28 -8.62
CA SER A 158 6.04 16.76 -8.54
C SER A 158 5.88 17.74 -7.38
N MET A 159 6.37 17.36 -6.18
CA MET A 159 6.37 18.19 -4.98
C MET A 159 7.18 19.49 -5.16
N ARG A 160 8.26 19.47 -5.96
CA ARG A 160 9.07 20.66 -6.24
C ARG A 160 8.41 21.62 -7.24
N LYS A 161 7.42 21.17 -8.02
CA LYS A 161 6.70 22.01 -9.01
C LYS A 161 5.48 22.73 -8.43
N GLU A 162 4.85 22.18 -7.38
CA GLU A 162 3.72 22.83 -6.70
C GLU A 162 4.02 24.20 -6.04
N PRO A 163 5.22 24.52 -5.54
CA PRO A 163 5.50 25.83 -4.94
C PRO A 163 5.40 26.99 -5.96
N SER A 164 5.63 26.73 -7.25
CA SER A 164 5.55 27.76 -8.30
C SER A 164 4.13 28.01 -8.79
N GLU A 165 3.29 26.97 -8.88
CA GLU A 165 1.89 27.12 -9.33
C GLU A 165 1.01 27.77 -8.26
N MET A 166 1.27 27.48 -6.98
CA MET A 166 0.59 28.12 -5.86
C MET A 166 0.88 29.63 -5.82
N LYS A 167 2.15 30.03 -6.06
CA LYS A 167 2.54 31.45 -6.16
C LYS A 167 1.90 32.18 -7.34
N PHE A 168 1.79 31.51 -8.50
CA PHE A 168 1.14 32.09 -9.68
C PHE A 168 -0.36 32.29 -9.45
N SER A 169 -1.04 31.28 -8.90
CA SER A 169 -2.47 31.34 -8.60
C SER A 169 -2.79 32.41 -7.54
N THR A 170 -1.96 32.55 -6.49
CA THR A 170 -2.12 33.65 -5.50
C THR A 170 -1.92 35.03 -6.12
N LYS A 171 -0.93 35.21 -7.01
CA LYS A 171 -0.71 36.49 -7.71
C LYS A 171 -1.87 36.85 -8.64
N VAL A 172 -2.40 35.88 -9.39
CA VAL A 172 -3.55 36.08 -10.27
C VAL A 172 -4.79 36.46 -9.46
N ILE A 173 -5.09 35.73 -8.37
CA ILE A 173 -6.23 36.03 -7.49
C ILE A 173 -6.08 37.44 -6.87
N SER A 174 -4.87 37.84 -6.48
CA SER A 174 -4.60 39.18 -5.93
C SER A 174 -4.78 40.28 -6.98
N ALA A 175 -4.36 40.05 -8.23
CA ALA A 175 -4.52 41.02 -9.32
C ALA A 175 -5.99 41.17 -9.73
N THR A 176 -6.76 40.08 -9.79
CA THR A 176 -8.20 40.13 -10.12
C THR A 176 -9.01 40.83 -9.01
N LYS A 177 -8.67 40.62 -7.74
CA LYS A 177 -9.29 41.35 -6.62
C LYS A 177 -9.03 42.86 -6.71
N PHE A 178 -7.80 43.27 -7.04
CA PHE A 178 -7.45 44.67 -7.20
C PHE A 178 -8.23 45.34 -8.36
N GLN A 179 -8.34 44.65 -9.51
CA GLN A 179 -9.10 45.14 -10.66
C GLN A 179 -10.60 45.30 -10.34
N MET A 180 -11.19 44.35 -9.60
CA MET A 180 -12.60 44.45 -9.17
C MET A 180 -12.83 45.61 -8.20
N GLN A 181 -11.88 45.90 -7.30
CA GLN A 181 -11.96 47.05 -6.39
C GLN A 181 -11.93 48.39 -7.14
N VAL A 182 -11.04 48.53 -8.13
CA VAL A 182 -10.96 49.74 -8.95
C VAL A 182 -12.24 49.95 -9.76
N TYR A 183 -12.82 48.88 -10.30
CA TYR A 183 -14.08 48.96 -11.05
C TYR A 183 -15.27 49.36 -10.17
N ALA A 184 -15.36 48.84 -8.94
CA ALA A 184 -16.40 49.20 -8.00
C ALA A 184 -16.31 50.68 -7.56
N ASP A 185 -15.10 51.23 -7.41
CA ASP A 185 -14.87 52.64 -7.05
C ASP A 185 -15.21 53.60 -8.20
N GLN A 186 -15.03 53.15 -9.45
CA GLN A 186 -15.44 53.91 -10.65
C GLN A 186 -16.96 53.92 -10.86
N SER A 187 -17.69 52.89 -10.42
CA SER A 187 -19.15 52.80 -10.59
C SER A 187 -19.94 53.65 -9.59
N GLN A 188 -19.29 54.20 -8.57
CA GLN A 188 -19.89 55.02 -7.52
C GLN A 188 -19.71 56.54 -7.78
N ARG A 189 -18.95 56.91 -8.82
CA ARG A 189 -18.82 58.29 -9.32
C ARG A 189 -19.68 58.50 -10.56
#